data_AF-A0A2S6S1V9-F1
#
_entry.id   AF-A0A2S6S1V9-F1
#
_cell.length_a   1.000
_cell.length_b   1.000
_cell.length_c   1.000
_cell.angle_alpha   90.00
_cell.angle_beta   90.00
_cell.angle_gamma   90.00
#
_symmetry.space_group_name_H-M   'P 1'
#
loop_
_entity.id
_entity.type
_entity.pdbx_description
1 polymer ?
#
loop_
_entity_poly.entity_id
_entity_poly.type
_entity_poly.pdbx_seq_one_letter_code
_entity_poly.pdbx_strand_id
1 'polypeptide(L)'
;RIKWSNYKPPIPKKLGLTVFRNYKLKELVDYFDWKPFFSAWQLYGNYPQILNDKKVGVAAKDLLQDARDMITKIVKEGWITANAVISFWPANSNKDDIEIYKDESRKEVYSVLYTLRQQMSKASSRANLALSDFIGPKDKKIRDYIGAFAVTAGIDMEKKSSEFKKNNDDYGSIMLSAICDRFAEAFAERLHERVRKEFWGYAEDEKLNSQDLISEQYQGIRPAPGYPACPDHSEKSSLFQLLDVEKNTGIKLTENFAMWPAASICGYYFSHPKSSYFGVGKLNKDQVSDYATRKQKSLKYVERWLQPNLNYDPKARG
;
A
#
# COMPACT_ATOMS: atom_id res chain seq x y z
N ARG A 1 -8.41 -3.58 23.04
CA ARG A 1 -7.80 -4.94 22.91
C ARG A 1 -8.79 -5.86 22.20
N ILE A 2 -8.32 -6.65 21.24
CA ILE A 2 -9.14 -7.62 20.49
C ILE A 2 -9.38 -8.86 21.35
N LYS A 3 -10.63 -9.36 21.39
CA LYS A 3 -11.02 -10.59 22.09
C LYS A 3 -10.90 -11.77 21.12
N TRP A 4 -9.70 -12.36 21.05
CA TRP A 4 -9.38 -13.44 20.11
C TRP A 4 -10.11 -14.76 20.37
N SER A 5 -10.60 -15.01 21.59
CA SER A 5 -11.30 -16.27 21.93
C SER A 5 -12.57 -16.50 21.11
N ASN A 6 -13.19 -15.43 20.60
CA ASN A 6 -14.47 -15.47 19.87
C ASN A 6 -14.30 -15.09 18.40
N TYR A 7 -13.07 -15.05 17.91
CA TYR A 7 -12.78 -14.70 16.53
C TYR A 7 -11.92 -15.79 15.90
N LYS A 8 -12.40 -16.32 14.78
CA LYS A 8 -11.64 -17.25 13.95
C LYS A 8 -11.16 -16.47 12.72
N PRO A 9 -9.85 -16.21 12.59
CA PRO A 9 -9.35 -15.53 11.41
C PRO A 9 -9.69 -16.29 10.13
N PRO A 10 -10.04 -15.59 9.03
CA PRO A 10 -10.36 -16.23 7.77
C PRO A 10 -9.10 -16.82 7.15
N ILE A 11 -9.23 -18.04 6.64
CA ILE A 11 -8.16 -18.76 5.95
C ILE A 11 -8.18 -18.33 4.47
N PRO A 12 -7.08 -17.83 3.88
CA PRO A 12 -7.02 -17.55 2.46
C PRO A 12 -7.33 -18.79 1.62
N LYS A 13 -8.02 -18.63 0.47
CA LYS A 13 -8.35 -19.76 -0.41
C LYS A 13 -7.11 -20.46 -0.96
N LYS A 14 -6.03 -19.71 -1.18
CA LYS A 14 -4.74 -20.21 -1.66
C LYS A 14 -3.59 -19.47 -0.98
N LEU A 15 -2.64 -20.21 -0.44
CA LEU A 15 -1.38 -19.67 0.07
C LEU A 15 -0.30 -19.58 -1.03
N GLY A 16 0.69 -18.71 -0.81
CA GLY A 16 1.79 -18.49 -1.75
C GLY A 16 1.46 -17.53 -2.90
N LEU A 17 2.40 -17.42 -3.84
CA LEU A 17 2.38 -16.39 -4.88
C LEU A 17 1.27 -16.59 -5.91
N THR A 18 0.63 -15.48 -6.29
CA THR A 18 -0.19 -15.35 -7.48
C THR A 18 0.26 -14.12 -8.25
N VAL A 19 0.69 -14.33 -9.49
CA VAL A 19 1.28 -13.30 -10.36
C VAL A 19 0.28 -12.92 -11.45
N PHE A 20 0.13 -11.63 -11.68
CA PHE A 20 -0.69 -11.06 -12.75
C PHE A 20 0.23 -10.30 -13.71
N ARG A 21 0.41 -10.84 -14.92
CA ARG A 21 1.18 -10.18 -15.97
C ARG A 21 0.24 -9.61 -17.02
N ASN A 22 0.56 -8.43 -17.54
CA ASN A 22 -0.24 -7.75 -18.56
C ASN A 22 -1.71 -7.60 -18.15
N TYR A 23 -1.95 -7.09 -16.95
CA TYR A 23 -3.30 -6.87 -16.44
C TYR A 23 -4.07 -5.91 -17.36
N LYS A 24 -5.35 -6.20 -17.61
CA LYS A 24 -6.18 -5.45 -18.55
C LYS A 24 -6.42 -4.03 -18.02
N LEU A 25 -5.72 -3.05 -18.59
CA LEU A 25 -5.85 -1.63 -18.21
C LEU A 25 -7.29 -1.12 -18.26
N LYS A 26 -8.09 -1.60 -19.23
CA LYS A 26 -9.50 -1.22 -19.35
C LYS A 26 -10.30 -1.48 -18.06
N GLU A 27 -10.02 -2.57 -17.36
CA GLU A 27 -10.70 -2.89 -16.09
C GLU A 27 -10.34 -1.93 -14.96
N LEU A 28 -9.17 -1.28 -15.04
CA LEU A 28 -8.68 -0.37 -14.00
C LEU A 28 -9.32 1.01 -14.11
N VAL A 29 -9.76 1.43 -15.31
CA VAL A 29 -10.34 2.76 -15.53
C VAL A 29 -11.56 3.01 -14.63
N ASP A 30 -12.35 1.96 -14.35
CA ASP A 30 -13.55 2.05 -13.51
C ASP A 30 -13.24 2.25 -12.00
N TYR A 31 -11.97 2.11 -11.60
CA TYR A 31 -11.47 2.26 -10.22
C TYR A 31 -10.73 3.58 -10.01
N PHE A 32 -10.77 4.51 -10.97
CA PHE A 32 -10.05 5.78 -10.85
C PHE A 32 -10.69 6.68 -9.79
N ASP A 33 -9.92 7.00 -8.74
CA ASP A 33 -10.15 8.21 -7.95
C ASP A 33 -9.51 9.41 -8.64
N TRP A 34 -10.37 10.27 -9.19
CA TRP A 34 -9.99 11.48 -9.91
C TRP A 34 -9.58 12.64 -9.00
N LYS A 35 -9.90 12.61 -7.70
CA LYS A 35 -9.59 13.74 -6.81
C LYS A 35 -8.08 14.00 -6.69
N PRO A 36 -7.21 13.00 -6.50
CA PRO A 36 -5.76 13.24 -6.50
C PRO A 36 -5.23 13.63 -7.88
N PHE A 37 -5.85 13.19 -8.99
CA PHE A 37 -5.50 13.66 -10.33
C PHE A 37 -5.69 15.18 -10.44
N PHE A 38 -6.86 15.71 -10.08
CA PHE A 38 -7.08 17.16 -10.08
C PHE A 38 -6.14 17.89 -9.11
N SER A 39 -5.87 17.31 -7.95
CA SER A 39 -4.95 17.89 -6.96
C SER A 39 -3.52 18.00 -7.50
N ALA A 40 -3.06 17.03 -8.29
CA ALA A 40 -1.75 17.08 -8.97
C ALA A 40 -1.66 18.25 -9.98
N TRP A 41 -2.79 18.67 -10.54
CA TRP A 41 -2.93 19.85 -11.41
C TRP A 41 -3.34 21.11 -10.64
N GLN A 42 -3.21 21.11 -9.31
CA GLN A 42 -3.56 22.23 -8.41
C GLN A 42 -5.04 22.68 -8.51
N LEU A 43 -5.91 21.80 -8.96
CA LEU A 43 -7.36 21.99 -8.99
C LEU A 43 -7.97 21.34 -7.75
N TYR A 44 -8.25 22.16 -6.74
CA TYR A 44 -8.77 21.68 -5.46
C TYR A 44 -10.30 21.59 -5.46
N GLY A 45 -10.82 20.38 -5.22
CA GLY A 45 -12.24 20.11 -5.13
C GLY A 45 -12.51 18.61 -5.10
N ASN A 46 -13.73 18.21 -4.72
CA ASN A 46 -14.13 16.82 -4.81
C ASN A 46 -14.64 16.51 -6.21
N TYR A 47 -14.26 15.37 -6.77
CA TYR A 47 -14.88 14.83 -7.96
C TYR A 47 -16.19 14.11 -7.59
N PRO A 48 -17.28 14.23 -8.37
CA PRO A 48 -17.41 14.99 -9.63
C PRO A 48 -17.80 16.48 -9.45
N GLN A 49 -17.97 16.98 -8.23
CA GLN A 49 -18.48 18.34 -7.97
C GLN A 49 -17.60 19.45 -8.56
N ILE A 50 -16.27 19.26 -8.60
CA ILE A 50 -15.30 20.20 -9.17
C ILE A 50 -15.61 20.57 -10.63
N LEU A 51 -16.26 19.67 -11.39
CA LEU A 51 -16.63 19.92 -12.78
C LEU A 51 -17.69 21.02 -12.94
N ASN A 52 -18.47 21.29 -11.89
CA ASN A 52 -19.50 22.32 -11.86
C ASN A 52 -19.07 23.55 -11.05
N ASP A 53 -17.80 23.63 -10.65
CA ASP A 53 -17.27 24.79 -9.94
C ASP A 53 -17.31 26.05 -10.83
N LYS A 54 -17.73 27.18 -10.27
CA LYS A 54 -17.91 28.44 -11.03
C LYS A 54 -16.59 29.07 -11.48
N LYS A 55 -15.47 28.78 -10.80
CA LYS A 55 -14.15 29.35 -11.09
C LYS A 55 -13.30 28.40 -11.92
N VAL A 56 -13.28 27.12 -11.55
CA VAL A 56 -12.36 26.13 -12.15
C VAL A 56 -13.04 25.03 -12.96
N GLY A 57 -14.37 24.99 -13.02
CA GLY A 57 -15.12 23.88 -13.63
C GLY A 57 -14.87 23.69 -15.13
N VAL A 58 -14.63 24.77 -15.88
CA VAL A 58 -14.26 24.69 -17.31
C VAL A 58 -12.91 24.01 -17.48
N ALA A 59 -11.86 24.53 -16.81
CA ALA A 59 -10.53 23.93 -16.85
C ALA A 59 -10.51 22.48 -16.33
N ALA A 60 -11.32 22.16 -15.32
CA ALA A 60 -11.44 20.79 -14.81
C ALA A 60 -12.09 19.85 -15.83
N LYS A 61 -13.09 20.31 -16.60
CA LYS A 61 -13.71 19.52 -17.68
C LYS A 61 -12.74 19.29 -18.83
N ASP A 62 -12.03 20.32 -19.26
CA ASP A 62 -11.05 20.23 -20.36
C ASP A 62 -9.92 19.26 -19.99
N LEU A 63 -9.33 19.43 -18.79
CA LEU A 63 -8.29 18.54 -18.28
C LEU A 63 -8.76 17.08 -18.17
N LEU A 64 -10.00 16.86 -17.71
CA LEU A 64 -10.57 15.51 -17.62
C LEU A 64 -10.79 14.90 -19.01
N GLN A 65 -11.18 15.71 -19.99
CA GLN A 65 -11.37 15.26 -21.36
C GLN A 65 -10.03 14.84 -21.98
N ASP A 66 -8.99 15.66 -21.84
CA ASP A 66 -7.64 15.33 -22.30
C ASP A 66 -7.13 14.03 -21.66
N ALA A 67 -7.38 13.86 -20.35
CA ALA A 67 -7.01 12.65 -19.63
C ALA A 67 -7.74 11.41 -20.19
N ARG A 68 -9.04 11.51 -20.46
CA ARG A 68 -9.85 10.43 -21.02
C ARG A 68 -9.42 10.06 -22.45
N ASP A 69 -9.09 11.05 -23.26
CA ASP A 69 -8.60 10.84 -24.62
C ASP A 69 -7.23 10.15 -24.59
N MET A 70 -6.34 10.56 -23.69
CA MET A 70 -5.05 9.90 -23.49
C MET A 70 -5.20 8.48 -22.93
N ILE A 71 -6.08 8.25 -21.95
CA ILE A 71 -6.40 6.91 -21.43
C ILE A 71 -6.88 5.99 -22.55
N THR A 72 -7.74 6.49 -23.44
CA THR A 72 -8.22 5.72 -24.59
C THR A 72 -7.06 5.28 -25.48
N LYS A 73 -6.10 6.16 -25.76
CA LYS A 73 -4.90 5.83 -26.52
C LYS A 73 -4.00 4.84 -25.77
N ILE A 74 -3.73 5.08 -24.49
CA ILE A 74 -2.93 4.19 -23.62
C ILE A 74 -3.47 2.76 -23.68
N VAL A 75 -4.78 2.58 -23.52
CA VAL A 75 -5.43 1.27 -23.51
C VAL A 75 -5.45 0.64 -24.91
N LYS A 76 -5.73 1.42 -25.95
CA LYS A 76 -5.84 0.93 -27.33
C LYS A 76 -4.49 0.54 -27.94
N GLU A 77 -3.48 1.35 -27.67
CA GLU A 77 -2.14 1.24 -28.29
C GLU A 77 -1.13 0.53 -27.38
N GLY A 78 -1.48 0.25 -26.12
CA GLY A 78 -0.63 -0.50 -25.19
C GLY A 78 0.63 0.28 -24.79
N TRP A 79 0.50 1.56 -24.47
CA TRP A 79 1.65 2.42 -24.12
C TRP A 79 2.36 2.01 -22.83
N ILE A 80 1.64 1.35 -21.92
CA ILE A 80 2.14 0.92 -20.61
C ILE A 80 1.70 -0.50 -20.31
N THR A 81 2.47 -1.18 -19.48
CA THR A 81 2.15 -2.52 -18.99
C THR A 81 1.85 -2.48 -17.48
N ALA A 82 0.76 -3.14 -17.07
CA ALA A 82 0.41 -3.31 -15.67
C ALA A 82 0.71 -4.74 -15.19
N ASN A 83 1.52 -4.86 -14.13
CA ASN A 83 1.87 -6.13 -13.50
C ASN A 83 1.62 -6.07 -12.00
N ALA A 84 1.27 -7.22 -11.41
CA ALA A 84 1.12 -7.35 -9.97
C ALA A 84 1.53 -8.73 -9.47
N VAL A 85 1.81 -8.79 -8.17
CA VAL A 85 1.98 -10.03 -7.43
C VAL A 85 1.31 -9.88 -6.07
N ILE A 86 0.62 -10.95 -5.64
CA ILE A 86 0.10 -11.11 -4.28
C ILE A 86 0.61 -12.42 -3.70
N SER A 87 0.61 -12.52 -2.38
CA SER A 87 0.79 -13.78 -1.68
C SER A 87 0.17 -13.72 -0.29
N PHE A 88 -0.10 -14.90 0.27
CA PHE A 88 -0.60 -15.07 1.63
C PHE A 88 0.22 -16.12 2.35
N TRP A 89 0.42 -15.90 3.63
CA TRP A 89 1.17 -16.80 4.50
C TRP A 89 0.49 -16.97 5.85
N PRO A 90 0.66 -18.14 6.49
CA PRO A 90 0.40 -18.27 7.91
C PRO A 90 1.25 -17.25 8.67
N ALA A 91 0.63 -16.50 9.58
CA ALA A 91 1.30 -15.49 10.37
C ALA A 91 0.76 -15.42 11.80
N ASN A 92 1.60 -14.94 12.71
CA ASN A 92 1.22 -14.69 14.09
C ASN A 92 1.88 -13.42 14.62
N SER A 93 1.17 -12.69 15.47
CA SER A 93 1.81 -11.63 16.24
C SER A 93 2.67 -12.21 17.35
N ASN A 94 3.86 -11.64 17.50
CA ASN A 94 4.77 -11.87 18.61
C ASN A 94 5.17 -10.50 19.18
N LYS A 95 4.47 -10.10 20.24
CA LYS A 95 4.51 -8.73 20.79
C LYS A 95 4.16 -7.70 19.71
N ASP A 96 5.10 -6.84 19.33
CA ASP A 96 4.90 -5.78 18.36
C ASP A 96 5.16 -6.22 16.92
N ASP A 97 5.66 -7.43 16.69
CA ASP A 97 6.01 -7.91 15.35
C ASP A 97 5.06 -8.99 14.85
N ILE A 98 5.14 -9.26 13.55
CA ILE A 98 4.37 -10.31 12.89
C ILE A 98 5.37 -11.32 12.32
N GLU A 99 5.39 -12.51 12.90
CA GLU A 99 6.12 -13.66 12.36
C GLU A 99 5.34 -14.23 11.16
N ILE A 100 6.03 -14.41 10.05
CA ILE A 100 5.51 -15.00 8.81
C ILE A 100 6.16 -16.37 8.66
N TYR A 101 5.36 -17.43 8.48
CA TYR A 101 5.85 -18.81 8.43
C TYR A 101 5.87 -19.36 7.00
N LYS A 102 6.75 -20.33 6.74
CA LYS A 102 6.83 -21.01 5.43
C LYS A 102 5.56 -21.79 5.09
N ASP A 103 4.94 -22.39 6.11
CA ASP A 103 3.80 -23.29 5.95
C ASP A 103 2.93 -23.32 7.21
N GLU A 104 1.84 -24.09 7.11
CA GLU A 104 0.82 -24.23 8.16
C GLU A 104 1.31 -24.94 9.44
N SER A 105 2.51 -25.53 9.44
CA SER A 105 3.10 -26.09 10.66
C SER A 105 3.53 -25.00 11.64
N ARG A 106 3.83 -23.79 11.14
CA ARG A 106 4.29 -22.63 11.92
C ARG A 106 5.54 -22.91 12.77
N LYS A 107 6.37 -23.85 12.32
CA LYS A 107 7.62 -24.25 12.99
C LYS A 107 8.81 -23.37 12.60
N GLU A 108 8.88 -22.98 11.33
CA GLU A 108 9.97 -22.17 10.79
C GLU A 108 9.46 -20.78 10.43
N VAL A 109 10.03 -19.76 11.07
CA VAL A 109 9.80 -18.35 10.72
C VAL A 109 10.55 -18.06 9.43
N TYR A 110 9.79 -17.74 8.38
CA TYR A 110 10.32 -17.40 7.06
C TYR A 110 10.76 -15.94 6.98
N SER A 111 9.99 -15.04 7.58
CA SER A 111 10.28 -13.60 7.65
C SER A 111 9.58 -12.97 8.85
N VAL A 112 9.95 -11.74 9.18
CA VAL A 112 9.31 -10.96 10.24
C VAL A 112 8.98 -9.58 9.67
N LEU A 113 7.72 -9.17 9.79
CA LEU A 113 7.31 -7.80 9.59
C LEU A 113 7.43 -7.07 10.92
N TYR A 114 8.32 -6.09 10.96
CA TYR A 114 8.54 -5.31 12.17
C TYR A 114 7.55 -4.15 12.23
N THR A 115 6.82 -4.02 13.34
CA THR A 115 5.86 -2.92 13.49
C THR A 115 6.24 -1.99 14.64
N LEU A 116 5.63 -0.80 14.62
CA LEU A 116 5.83 0.26 15.58
C LEU A 116 4.52 0.52 16.32
N ARG A 117 4.64 0.93 17.58
CA ARG A 117 3.50 1.15 18.47
C ARG A 117 3.39 2.62 18.84
N GLN A 118 2.17 3.14 18.82
CA GLN A 118 1.88 4.48 19.34
C GLN A 118 2.42 4.65 20.77
N GLN A 119 3.07 5.78 21.09
CA GLN A 119 3.56 6.08 22.45
C GLN A 119 2.92 7.31 23.09
N MET A 120 1.94 7.93 22.42
CA MET A 120 1.22 9.08 22.99
C MET A 120 0.40 8.70 24.22
N SER A 121 0.39 9.58 25.22
CA SER A 121 -0.57 9.49 26.31
C SER A 121 -1.96 9.79 25.76
N LYS A 122 -2.93 8.91 26.03
CA LYS A 122 -4.31 9.06 25.58
C LYS A 122 -5.18 9.44 26.77
N ALA A 123 -5.93 10.53 26.63
CA ALA A 123 -6.91 10.98 27.62
C ALA A 123 -8.10 10.00 27.78
N SER A 124 -8.23 9.04 26.86
CA SER A 124 -9.29 8.02 26.85
C SER A 124 -8.71 6.64 27.11
N SER A 125 -9.56 5.67 27.47
CA SER A 125 -9.21 4.25 27.61
C SER A 125 -8.80 3.55 26.29
N ARG A 126 -8.56 4.30 25.21
CA ARG A 126 -8.13 3.76 23.92
C ARG A 126 -6.70 3.24 24.03
N ALA A 127 -6.48 2.03 23.52
CA ALA A 127 -5.16 1.41 23.48
C ALA A 127 -4.22 2.15 22.50
N ASN A 128 -2.92 2.10 22.78
CA ASN A 128 -1.88 2.43 21.81
C ASN A 128 -1.74 1.30 20.80
N LEU A 129 -1.97 1.62 19.52
CA LEU A 129 -2.06 0.63 18.45
C LEU A 129 -0.68 0.32 17.85
N ALA A 130 -0.50 -0.93 17.47
CA ALA A 130 0.50 -1.42 16.53
C ALA A 130 -0.20 -2.29 15.47
N LEU A 131 0.37 -2.43 14.27
CA LEU A 131 -0.25 -3.25 13.22
C LEU A 131 -0.33 -4.73 13.60
N SER A 132 0.63 -5.22 14.39
CA SER A 132 0.64 -6.56 14.98
C SER A 132 -0.58 -6.86 15.84
N ASP A 133 -1.24 -5.85 16.41
CA ASP A 133 -2.45 -6.05 17.22
C ASP A 133 -3.60 -6.66 16.41
N PHE A 134 -3.56 -6.55 15.08
CA PHE A 134 -4.58 -7.06 14.15
C PHE A 134 -4.31 -8.49 13.64
N ILE A 135 -3.25 -9.15 14.13
CA ILE A 135 -2.90 -10.53 13.79
C ILE A 135 -2.97 -11.41 15.05
N GLY A 136 -3.48 -12.62 14.89
CA GLY A 136 -3.64 -13.63 15.92
C GLY A 136 -2.36 -13.84 16.74
N PRO A 137 -2.40 -13.70 18.07
CA PRO A 137 -1.24 -13.88 18.93
C PRO A 137 -0.74 -15.32 18.98
N LYS A 138 0.58 -15.48 18.88
CA LYS A 138 1.28 -16.78 18.94
C LYS A 138 1.06 -17.50 20.28
N ASP A 139 1.15 -16.76 21.39
CA ASP A 139 0.98 -17.27 22.76
C ASP A 139 -0.43 -17.86 23.00
N LYS A 140 -1.43 -17.33 22.28
CA LYS A 140 -2.82 -17.80 22.29
C LYS A 140 -3.11 -18.87 21.25
N LYS A 141 -2.11 -19.30 20.47
CA LYS A 141 -2.22 -20.32 19.42
C LYS A 141 -3.33 -20.01 18.40
N ILE A 142 -3.59 -18.73 18.13
CA ILE A 142 -4.58 -18.32 17.13
C ILE A 142 -3.99 -18.53 15.74
N ARG A 143 -4.59 -19.35 14.89
CA ARG A 143 -4.11 -19.51 13.50
C ARG A 143 -4.61 -18.33 12.67
N ASP A 144 -3.70 -17.44 12.30
CA ASP A 144 -3.98 -16.25 11.49
C ASP A 144 -3.07 -16.17 10.27
N TYR A 145 -3.31 -15.19 9.41
CA TYR A 145 -2.70 -15.02 8.10
C TYR A 145 -2.42 -13.55 7.82
N ILE A 146 -1.41 -13.31 6.99
CA ILE A 146 -1.11 -12.01 6.44
C ILE A 146 -0.98 -12.13 4.93
N GLY A 147 -1.40 -11.10 4.20
CA GLY A 147 -1.12 -10.98 2.76
C GLY A 147 -0.13 -9.86 2.49
N ALA A 148 0.45 -9.87 1.30
CA ALA A 148 1.19 -8.74 0.76
C ALA A 148 0.97 -8.61 -0.74
N PHE A 149 1.20 -7.41 -1.28
CA PHE A 149 1.11 -7.13 -2.70
C PHE A 149 2.18 -6.16 -3.19
N ALA A 150 2.45 -6.23 -4.49
CA ALA A 150 3.07 -5.16 -5.24
C ALA A 150 2.38 -5.04 -6.61
N VAL A 151 2.03 -3.83 -7.01
CA VAL A 151 1.44 -3.49 -8.32
C VAL A 151 2.24 -2.39 -8.99
N THR A 152 2.22 -2.38 -10.31
CA THR A 152 2.69 -1.26 -11.12
C THR A 152 1.82 -1.10 -12.34
N ALA A 153 1.71 0.14 -12.81
CA ALA A 153 1.15 0.49 -14.11
C ALA A 153 2.09 1.42 -14.90
N GLY A 154 3.39 1.43 -14.57
CA GLY A 154 4.37 2.34 -15.18
C GLY A 154 5.39 1.66 -16.10
N ILE A 155 5.28 0.36 -16.34
CA ILE A 155 6.24 -0.35 -17.20
C ILE A 155 6.08 0.17 -18.64
N ASP A 156 7.20 0.36 -19.35
CA ASP A 156 7.30 0.94 -20.70
C ASP A 156 6.93 2.43 -20.83
N MET A 157 6.46 3.08 -19.75
CA MET A 157 6.11 4.51 -19.74
C MET A 157 7.24 5.42 -20.24
N GLU A 158 8.50 5.09 -19.94
CA GLU A 158 9.66 5.90 -20.32
C GLU A 158 9.80 6.06 -21.84
N LYS A 159 9.41 5.05 -22.62
CA LYS A 159 9.41 5.12 -24.09
C LYS A 159 8.49 6.24 -24.56
N LYS A 160 7.25 6.23 -24.08
CA LYS A 160 6.24 7.22 -24.46
C LYS A 160 6.55 8.62 -23.91
N SER A 161 7.01 8.73 -22.67
CA SER A 161 7.47 10.01 -22.11
C SER A 161 8.63 10.61 -22.92
N SER A 162 9.54 9.78 -23.42
CA SER A 162 10.65 10.24 -24.27
C SER A 162 10.17 10.74 -25.64
N GLU A 163 9.13 10.12 -26.22
CA GLU A 163 8.50 10.62 -27.46
C GLU A 163 7.86 11.99 -27.25
N PHE A 164 7.11 12.19 -26.16
CA PHE A 164 6.53 13.50 -25.82
C PHE A 164 7.60 14.58 -25.69
N LYS A 165 8.68 14.30 -24.96
CA LYS A 165 9.81 15.24 -24.80
C LYS A 165 10.48 15.59 -26.13
N LYS A 166 10.70 14.61 -27.01
CA LYS A 166 11.28 14.86 -28.36
C LYS A 166 10.41 15.78 -29.21
N ASN A 167 9.10 15.78 -28.96
CA ASN A 167 8.13 16.62 -29.65
C ASN A 167 7.84 17.94 -28.90
N ASN A 168 8.60 18.27 -27.85
CA ASN A 168 8.36 19.43 -26.96
C ASN A 168 6.96 19.43 -26.33
N ASP A 169 6.38 18.25 -26.09
CA ASP A 169 5.07 18.08 -25.45
C ASP A 169 5.23 17.75 -23.95
N ASP A 170 5.66 18.75 -23.18
CA ASP A 170 5.80 18.60 -21.73
C ASP A 170 4.46 18.31 -21.05
N TYR A 171 3.37 18.90 -21.56
CA TYR A 171 2.01 18.66 -21.09
C TYR A 171 1.63 17.19 -21.21
N GLY A 172 1.83 16.59 -22.37
CA GLY A 172 1.57 15.17 -22.63
C GLY A 172 2.39 14.25 -21.72
N SER A 173 3.66 14.59 -21.46
CA SER A 173 4.49 13.82 -20.54
C SER A 173 4.01 13.93 -19.08
N ILE A 174 3.59 15.11 -18.62
CA ILE A 174 3.05 15.30 -17.26
C ILE A 174 1.71 14.57 -17.12
N MET A 175 0.84 14.69 -18.12
CA MET A 175 -0.46 14.01 -18.19
C MET A 175 -0.29 12.49 -18.14
N LEU A 176 0.63 11.92 -18.94
CA LEU A 176 0.94 10.50 -18.90
C LEU A 176 1.37 10.05 -17.50
N SER A 177 2.25 10.82 -16.85
CA SER A 177 2.71 10.54 -15.49
C SER A 177 1.56 10.52 -14.48
N ALA A 178 0.69 11.53 -14.52
CA ALA A 178 -0.47 11.61 -13.65
C ALA A 178 -1.47 10.45 -13.90
N ILE A 179 -1.68 10.05 -15.15
CA ILE A 179 -2.54 8.92 -15.51
C ILE A 179 -1.94 7.58 -15.05
N CYS A 180 -0.63 7.37 -15.22
CA CYS A 180 0.03 6.16 -14.73
C CYS A 180 -0.12 5.98 -13.22
N ASP A 181 0.01 7.08 -12.46
CA ASP A 181 -0.23 7.09 -11.01
C ASP A 181 -1.69 6.68 -10.69
N ARG A 182 -2.67 7.20 -11.43
CA ARG A 182 -4.07 6.78 -11.30
C ARG A 182 -4.27 5.30 -11.62
N PHE A 183 -3.62 4.77 -12.65
CA PHE A 183 -3.68 3.33 -12.94
C PHE A 183 -3.06 2.48 -11.82
N ALA A 184 -1.96 2.92 -11.21
CA ALA A 184 -1.34 2.17 -10.11
C ALA A 184 -2.25 2.12 -8.88
N GLU A 185 -2.87 3.24 -8.50
CA GLU A 185 -3.85 3.30 -7.40
C GLU A 185 -5.09 2.46 -7.70
N ALA A 186 -5.66 2.61 -8.91
CA ALA A 186 -6.78 1.80 -9.37
C ALA A 186 -6.46 0.30 -9.35
N PHE A 187 -5.23 -0.09 -9.69
CA PHE A 187 -4.79 -1.47 -9.61
C PHE A 187 -4.68 -1.96 -8.17
N ALA A 188 -4.14 -1.15 -7.26
CA ALA A 188 -4.10 -1.49 -5.84
C ALA A 188 -5.52 -1.68 -5.26
N GLU A 189 -6.47 -0.82 -5.62
CA GLU A 189 -7.87 -0.93 -5.19
C GLU A 189 -8.55 -2.18 -5.77
N ARG A 190 -8.48 -2.37 -7.10
CA ARG A 190 -9.05 -3.55 -7.77
C ARG A 190 -8.47 -4.83 -7.19
N LEU A 191 -7.15 -4.89 -7.01
CA LEU A 191 -6.49 -6.07 -6.49
C LEU A 191 -6.90 -6.33 -5.04
N HIS A 192 -7.03 -5.29 -4.21
CA HIS A 192 -7.53 -5.45 -2.85
C HIS A 192 -8.97 -5.98 -2.83
N GLU A 193 -9.87 -5.46 -3.66
CA GLU A 193 -11.24 -5.98 -3.80
C GLU A 193 -11.23 -7.48 -4.15
N ARG A 194 -10.42 -7.87 -5.15
CA ARG A 194 -10.25 -9.29 -5.50
C ARG A 194 -9.66 -10.12 -4.38
N VAL A 195 -8.76 -9.56 -3.57
CA VAL A 195 -8.23 -10.26 -2.39
C VAL A 195 -9.36 -10.54 -1.39
N ARG A 196 -10.20 -9.56 -1.08
CA ARG A 196 -11.31 -9.73 -0.15
C ARG A 196 -12.32 -10.78 -0.63
N LYS A 197 -12.65 -10.75 -1.93
CA LYS A 197 -13.74 -11.56 -2.53
C LYS A 197 -13.29 -12.91 -3.08
N GLU A 198 -12.13 -12.94 -3.74
CA GLU A 198 -11.68 -14.07 -4.56
C GLU A 198 -10.52 -14.83 -3.91
N PHE A 199 -9.44 -14.15 -3.51
CA PHE A 199 -8.19 -14.82 -3.14
C PHE A 199 -8.04 -15.14 -1.66
N TRP A 200 -8.36 -14.18 -0.79
CA TRP A 200 -8.53 -14.45 0.64
C TRP A 200 -9.95 -14.95 0.91
N GLY A 201 -10.94 -14.27 0.33
CA GLY A 201 -12.34 -14.76 0.32
C GLY A 201 -13.08 -14.57 1.64
N TYR A 202 -12.73 -13.57 2.44
CA TYR A 202 -13.45 -13.27 3.69
C TYR A 202 -14.68 -12.38 3.49
N ALA A 203 -14.91 -11.88 2.28
CA ALA A 203 -16.05 -11.02 1.93
C ALA A 203 -16.59 -11.35 0.53
N GLU A 204 -16.89 -12.62 0.24
CA GLU A 204 -17.29 -13.08 -1.11
C GLU A 204 -18.55 -12.35 -1.64
N ASP A 205 -19.49 -12.05 -0.75
CA ASP A 205 -20.76 -11.39 -1.07
C ASP A 205 -20.66 -9.84 -1.10
N GLU A 206 -19.46 -9.27 -1.01
CA GLU A 206 -19.23 -7.81 -1.03
C GLU A 206 -19.74 -7.18 -2.34
N LYS A 207 -20.62 -6.19 -2.20
CA LYS A 207 -21.21 -5.40 -3.30
C LYS A 207 -21.05 -3.91 -3.01
N LEU A 208 -19.83 -3.41 -3.19
CA LEU A 208 -19.49 -1.99 -3.02
C LEU A 208 -19.40 -1.30 -4.38
N ASN A 209 -19.86 -0.04 -4.44
CA ASN A 209 -19.62 0.81 -5.60
C ASN A 209 -18.26 1.54 -5.47
N SER A 210 -17.82 2.25 -6.51
CA SER A 210 -16.53 2.96 -6.49
C SER A 210 -16.42 4.00 -5.37
N GLN A 211 -17.52 4.68 -5.00
CA GLN A 211 -17.51 5.65 -3.90
C GLN A 211 -17.34 4.97 -2.53
N ASP A 212 -17.95 3.81 -2.34
CA ASP A 212 -17.80 3.00 -1.14
C ASP A 212 -16.35 2.49 -1.00
N LEU A 213 -15.72 2.09 -2.11
CA LEU A 213 -14.31 1.68 -2.15
C LEU A 213 -13.38 2.85 -1.78
N ILE A 214 -13.58 4.03 -2.38
CA ILE A 214 -12.81 5.24 -2.05
C ILE A 214 -12.98 5.64 -0.58
N SER A 215 -14.18 5.42 -0.03
CA SER A 215 -14.50 5.71 1.37
C SER A 215 -14.15 4.55 2.32
N GLU A 216 -13.42 3.55 1.82
CA GLU A 216 -12.93 2.38 2.55
C GLU A 216 -14.02 1.62 3.33
N GLN A 217 -15.24 1.52 2.78
CA GLN A 217 -16.39 0.85 3.42
C GLN A 217 -16.32 -0.70 3.39
N TYR A 218 -15.13 -1.25 3.24
CA TYR A 218 -14.87 -2.69 3.25
C TYR A 218 -14.21 -3.14 4.56
N GLN A 219 -14.28 -4.44 4.82
CA GLN A 219 -13.51 -5.07 5.90
C GLN A 219 -12.03 -5.17 5.53
N GLY A 220 -11.14 -4.90 6.48
CA GLY A 220 -9.69 -5.07 6.31
C GLY A 220 -8.98 -3.80 5.84
N ILE A 221 -7.65 -3.83 5.85
CA ILE A 221 -6.80 -2.70 5.42
C ILE A 221 -5.61 -3.18 4.59
N ARG A 222 -5.02 -2.26 3.82
CA ARG A 222 -3.87 -2.52 2.96
C ARG A 222 -2.65 -1.61 3.20
N PRO A 223 -2.11 -1.50 4.43
CA PRO A 223 -1.09 -0.52 4.79
C PRO A 223 0.21 -0.73 4.01
N ALA A 224 0.79 0.38 3.55
CA ALA A 224 2.00 0.43 2.73
C ALA A 224 3.17 1.06 3.50
N PRO A 225 4.38 0.46 3.49
CA PRO A 225 5.55 1.04 4.13
C PRO A 225 5.85 2.48 3.66
N GLY A 226 6.01 3.39 4.61
CA GLY A 226 6.13 4.83 4.42
C GLY A 226 4.87 5.62 4.79
N TYR A 227 3.72 4.95 4.91
CA TYR A 227 2.48 5.58 5.38
C TYR A 227 2.44 5.68 6.91
N PRO A 228 1.57 6.53 7.49
CA PRO A 228 1.56 6.81 8.93
C PRO A 228 1.48 5.59 9.86
N ALA A 229 0.85 4.49 9.44
CA ALA A 229 0.73 3.26 10.22
C ALA A 229 2.01 2.39 10.24
N CYS A 230 2.87 2.55 9.24
CA CYS A 230 4.14 1.83 9.09
C CYS A 230 5.17 2.73 8.38
N PRO A 231 5.66 3.80 9.04
CA PRO A 231 6.43 4.86 8.39
C PRO A 231 7.83 4.44 7.93
N ASP A 232 8.34 3.30 8.38
CA ASP A 232 9.67 2.81 8.00
C ASP A 232 9.68 2.30 6.56
N HIS A 233 10.24 3.08 5.64
CA HIS A 233 10.40 2.71 4.24
C HIS A 233 11.26 1.47 4.02
N SER A 234 12.17 1.14 4.94
CA SER A 234 13.08 -0.01 4.78
C SER A 234 12.39 -1.37 4.83
N GLU A 235 11.17 -1.44 5.39
CA GLU A 235 10.34 -2.66 5.36
C GLU A 235 9.96 -3.09 3.93
N LYS A 236 10.04 -2.20 2.94
CA LYS A 236 9.87 -2.59 1.52
C LYS A 236 10.88 -3.63 1.08
N SER A 237 12.10 -3.64 1.64
CA SER A 237 13.12 -4.63 1.29
C SER A 237 12.65 -6.06 1.59
N SER A 238 12.14 -6.29 2.81
CA SER A 238 11.61 -7.60 3.20
C SER A 238 10.36 -7.98 2.41
N LEU A 239 9.46 -7.02 2.13
CA LEU A 239 8.30 -7.24 1.26
C LEU A 239 8.72 -7.66 -0.15
N PHE A 240 9.73 -6.98 -0.72
CA PHE A 240 10.24 -7.27 -2.06
C PHE A 240 10.82 -8.69 -2.15
N GLN A 241 11.53 -9.12 -1.12
CA GLN A 241 12.06 -10.48 -1.02
C GLN A 241 10.95 -11.52 -0.89
N LEU A 242 9.96 -11.28 -0.01
CA LEU A 242 8.83 -12.19 0.21
C LEU A 242 8.02 -12.47 -1.06
N LEU A 243 7.83 -11.43 -1.88
CA LEU A 243 7.03 -11.50 -3.09
C LEU A 243 7.85 -11.77 -4.37
N ASP A 244 9.18 -11.83 -4.27
CA ASP A 244 10.09 -11.86 -5.42
C ASP A 244 9.68 -10.81 -6.47
N VAL A 245 9.52 -9.56 -6.00
CA VAL A 245 8.81 -8.50 -6.73
C VAL A 245 9.46 -8.21 -8.07
N GLU A 246 10.79 -8.03 -8.11
CA GLU A 246 11.49 -7.66 -9.34
C GLU A 246 11.28 -8.70 -10.44
N LYS A 247 11.38 -9.99 -10.11
CA LYS A 247 11.15 -11.08 -11.06
C LYS A 247 9.69 -11.18 -11.50
N ASN A 248 8.76 -10.96 -10.58
CA ASN A 248 7.33 -11.18 -10.83
C ASN A 248 6.65 -10.01 -11.52
N THR A 249 7.11 -8.77 -11.30
CA THR A 249 6.45 -7.57 -11.82
C THR A 249 7.38 -6.68 -12.63
N GLY A 250 8.71 -6.75 -12.45
CA GLY A 250 9.67 -5.81 -13.01
C GLY A 250 9.88 -4.55 -12.16
N ILE A 251 9.19 -4.43 -11.02
CA ILE A 251 9.37 -3.30 -10.10
C ILE A 251 10.71 -3.45 -9.38
N LYS A 252 11.48 -2.37 -9.35
CA LYS A 252 12.76 -2.27 -8.66
C LYS A 252 12.65 -1.37 -7.44
N LEU A 253 13.56 -1.58 -6.49
CA LEU A 253 13.69 -0.77 -5.29
C LEU A 253 15.02 -0.01 -5.34
N THR A 254 14.98 1.31 -5.22
CA THR A 254 16.20 2.13 -5.17
C THR A 254 16.90 2.00 -3.82
N GLU A 255 18.12 2.54 -3.71
CA GLU A 255 18.87 2.59 -2.45
C GLU A 255 18.13 3.32 -1.32
N ASN A 256 17.21 4.23 -1.67
CA ASN A 256 16.37 4.95 -0.71
C ASN A 256 14.99 4.33 -0.52
N PHE A 257 14.78 3.08 -0.96
CA PHE A 257 13.51 2.36 -0.87
C PHE A 257 12.35 3.04 -1.60
N ALA A 258 12.65 3.82 -2.63
CA ALA A 258 11.65 4.27 -3.61
C ALA A 258 11.44 3.16 -4.65
N MET A 259 10.23 3.03 -5.17
CA MET A 259 9.92 2.04 -6.21
C MET A 259 10.08 2.63 -7.60
N TRP A 260 10.57 1.82 -8.52
CA TRP A 260 10.61 2.13 -9.95
C TRP A 260 9.92 1.00 -10.73
N PRO A 261 8.98 1.29 -11.65
CA PRO A 261 8.48 2.61 -12.04
C PRO A 261 7.82 3.38 -10.87
N ALA A 262 7.79 4.71 -10.93
CA ALA A 262 7.23 5.53 -9.85
C ALA A 262 5.74 5.25 -9.60
N ALA A 263 4.99 4.95 -10.67
CA ALA A 263 3.61 4.46 -10.62
C ALA A 263 3.55 2.99 -10.16
N SER A 264 3.96 2.75 -8.92
CA SER A 264 3.95 1.44 -8.26
C SER A 264 3.52 1.57 -6.81
N ILE A 265 2.82 0.56 -6.30
CA ILE A 265 2.32 0.51 -4.92
C ILE A 265 2.62 -0.88 -4.37
N CYS A 266 3.10 -0.95 -3.13
CA CYS A 266 3.24 -2.20 -2.40
C CYS A 266 2.78 -2.04 -0.96
N GLY A 267 2.33 -3.13 -0.37
CA GLY A 267 1.84 -3.13 1.00
C GLY A 267 1.43 -4.50 1.49
N TYR A 268 0.85 -4.51 2.67
CA TYR A 268 0.36 -5.71 3.34
C TYR A 268 -1.16 -5.77 3.27
N TYR A 269 -1.75 -6.94 3.52
CA TYR A 269 -3.19 -7.11 3.69
C TYR A 269 -3.47 -7.63 5.09
N PHE A 270 -4.42 -6.99 5.78
CA PHE A 270 -4.96 -7.42 7.06
C PHE A 270 -6.46 -7.65 6.91
N SER A 271 -6.94 -8.81 7.37
CA SER A 271 -8.35 -9.20 7.24
C SER A 271 -9.19 -8.94 8.47
N HIS A 272 -8.56 -8.67 9.62
CA HIS A 272 -9.28 -8.55 10.88
C HIS A 272 -10.30 -7.39 10.84
N PRO A 273 -11.58 -7.58 11.20
CA PRO A 273 -12.63 -6.57 11.00
C PRO A 273 -12.47 -5.28 11.81
N LYS A 274 -11.60 -5.29 12.81
CA LYS A 274 -11.22 -4.10 13.60
C LYS A 274 -9.91 -3.45 13.15
N SER A 275 -9.27 -3.94 12.10
CA SER A 275 -8.09 -3.29 11.54
C SER A 275 -8.47 -1.94 10.98
N SER A 276 -7.67 -0.92 11.27
CA SER A 276 -7.92 0.45 10.81
C SER A 276 -6.59 1.14 10.55
N TYR A 277 -6.57 2.11 9.65
CA TYR A 277 -5.42 3.00 9.54
C TYR A 277 -5.27 3.88 10.78
N PHE A 278 -4.03 4.12 11.18
CA PHE A 278 -3.68 5.02 12.28
C PHE A 278 -2.31 5.63 12.00
N GLY A 279 -2.00 6.76 12.64
CA GLY A 279 -0.63 7.29 12.66
C GLY A 279 0.10 6.77 13.89
N VAL A 280 1.29 6.18 13.71
CA VAL A 280 2.18 5.79 14.83
C VAL A 280 2.55 7.02 15.67
N GLY A 281 2.74 8.17 15.02
CA GLY A 281 3.07 9.43 15.69
C GLY A 281 4.53 9.50 16.11
N LYS A 282 4.78 10.20 17.22
CA LYS A 282 6.12 10.42 17.78
C LYS A 282 6.60 9.23 18.63
N LEU A 283 7.87 8.87 18.49
CA LEU A 283 8.54 7.70 19.05
C LEU A 283 9.68 8.12 19.98
N ASN A 284 9.71 7.53 21.16
CA ASN A 284 10.75 7.71 22.16
C ASN A 284 11.94 6.79 21.88
N LYS A 285 13.11 7.16 22.42
CA LYS A 285 14.39 6.47 22.17
C LYS A 285 14.40 5.00 22.58
N ASP A 286 13.60 4.63 23.58
CA ASP A 286 13.43 3.25 24.04
C ASP A 286 12.88 2.33 22.95
N GLN A 287 11.76 2.72 22.30
CA GLN A 287 11.17 1.95 21.21
C GLN A 287 12.06 1.95 19.97
N VAL A 288 12.70 3.08 19.65
CA VAL A 288 13.63 3.15 18.50
C VAL A 288 14.83 2.23 18.70
N SER A 289 15.36 2.15 19.93
CA SER A 289 16.46 1.23 20.28
C SER A 289 16.01 -0.23 20.24
N ASP A 290 14.84 -0.55 20.80
CA ASP A 290 14.24 -1.90 20.75
C ASP A 290 13.98 -2.33 19.30
N TYR A 291 13.41 -1.45 18.46
CA TYR A 291 13.17 -1.70 17.05
C TYR A 291 14.48 -1.92 16.27
N ALA A 292 15.54 -1.17 16.57
CA ALA A 292 16.87 -1.39 15.99
C ALA A 292 17.43 -2.78 16.35
N THR A 293 17.31 -3.19 17.61
CA THR A 293 17.70 -4.53 18.06
C THR A 293 16.90 -5.61 17.34
N ARG A 294 15.57 -5.49 17.27
CA ARG A 294 14.69 -6.46 16.58
C ARG A 294 15.04 -6.59 15.10
N LYS A 295 15.30 -5.48 14.41
CA LYS A 295 15.72 -5.46 13.00
C LYS A 295 17.19 -5.84 12.77
N GLN A 296 17.96 -6.05 13.83
CA GLN A 296 19.41 -6.29 13.74
C GLN A 296 20.13 -5.17 12.96
N LYS A 297 19.74 -3.91 13.24
CA LYS A 297 20.33 -2.71 12.65
C LYS A 297 20.91 -1.83 13.74
N SER A 298 21.82 -0.93 13.34
CA SER A 298 22.31 0.09 14.26
C SER A 298 21.19 1.09 14.58
N LEU A 299 21.24 1.68 15.78
CA LEU A 299 20.32 2.74 16.17
C LEU A 299 20.34 3.90 15.14
N LYS A 300 21.53 4.31 14.70
CA LYS A 300 21.72 5.34 13.67
C LYS A 300 21.01 5.02 12.34
N TYR A 301 20.99 3.74 11.94
CA TYR A 301 20.27 3.32 10.74
C TYR A 301 18.76 3.53 10.91
N VAL A 302 18.19 3.11 12.04
CA VAL A 302 16.76 3.28 12.32
C VAL A 302 16.38 4.75 12.47
N GLU A 303 17.20 5.55 13.18
CA GLU A 303 16.98 6.99 13.35
C GLU A 303 16.93 7.73 12.01
N ARG A 304 17.74 7.32 11.02
CA ARG A 304 17.68 7.87 9.66
C ARG A 304 16.31 7.64 9.02
N TRP A 305 15.76 6.43 9.12
CA TRP A 305 14.49 6.07 8.46
C TRP A 305 13.26 6.54 9.22
N LEU A 306 13.36 6.69 10.54
CA LEU A 306 12.28 7.16 11.40
C LEU A 306 12.42 8.64 11.80
N GLN A 307 13.29 9.40 11.12
CA GLN A 307 13.54 10.82 11.44
C GLN A 307 12.24 11.63 11.63
N PRO A 308 11.20 11.54 10.76
CA PRO A 308 9.97 12.30 10.95
C PRO A 308 9.21 11.93 12.23
N ASN A 309 9.43 10.71 12.74
CA ASN A 309 8.75 10.14 13.88
C ASN A 309 9.53 10.26 15.20
N LEU A 310 10.79 10.71 15.21
CA LEU A 310 11.54 10.82 16.48
C LEU A 310 10.95 11.90 17.40
N ASN A 311 10.85 11.58 18.69
CA ASN A 311 10.46 12.48 19.79
C ASN A 311 11.67 12.99 20.59
N TYR A 312 12.87 12.86 20.03
CA TYR A 312 14.13 13.26 20.63
C TYR A 312 15.09 13.67 19.52
N ASP A 313 16.10 14.45 19.86
CA ASP A 313 17.17 14.79 18.91
C ASP A 313 18.24 13.68 18.93
N PRO A 314 18.42 12.91 17.83
CA PRO A 314 19.46 11.88 17.76
C PRO A 314 20.88 12.45 17.78
N LYS A 315 21.05 13.76 17.59
CA LYS A 315 22.34 14.47 17.63
C LYS A 315 22.61 15.18 18.95
N ALA A 316 21.63 15.25 19.86
CA ALA A 316 21.84 15.85 21.16
C ALA A 316 22.89 15.03 21.93
N ARG A 317 24.01 15.68 22.27
CA ARG A 317 25.01 15.08 23.14
C ARG A 317 24.40 14.98 24.53
N GLY A 318 24.28 13.75 25.04
CA GLY A 318 24.11 13.52 26.48
C GLY A 318 25.38 13.91 27.23
#